data_AF-A0A831M263-F1
#
_entry.id   AF-A0A831M263-F1
#
_cell.length_a   1.000
_cell.length_b   1.000
_cell.length_c   1.000
_cell.angle_alpha   90.00
_cell.angle_beta   90.00
_cell.angle_gamma   90.00
#
_symmetry.space_group_name_H-M   'P 1'
#
loop_
_entity.id
_entity.type
_entity.pdbx_description
1 polymer ?
#
loop_
_entity_poly.entity_id
_entity_poly.type
_entity_poly.pdbx_seq_one_letter_code
_entity_poly.pdbx_strand_id
1 'polypeptide(L)'
;MQVLQAGAHKLLYLELEEEVIQEILNQLGVEARMSNDLRVFTLDLQVPGRQAPLLLFDAADPGNLGWFSRCQFYVDGKTATVLQTPIRIANVRDGRGHPIPNALRVQIAKELPPSFRLPGKNPVNEQSLYGVLFNFLNALLNSGVAVCGAGLVKPLAGRGDAESRG
;
A
#
# COMPACT_ATOMS: atom_id res chain seq x y z
N MET A 1 -17.41 -10.90 -4.94
CA MET A 1 -16.66 -11.90 -4.14
C MET A 1 -17.23 -13.28 -4.37
N GLN A 2 -16.38 -14.25 -4.68
CA GLN A 2 -16.75 -15.65 -4.88
C GLN A 2 -15.90 -16.57 -3.98
N VAL A 3 -16.37 -17.80 -3.74
CA VAL A 3 -15.56 -18.83 -3.09
C VAL A 3 -14.98 -19.75 -4.16
N LEU A 4 -13.66 -19.77 -4.29
CA LEU A 4 -12.96 -20.69 -5.18
C LEU A 4 -12.57 -21.97 -4.44
N GLN A 5 -12.67 -23.10 -5.13
CA GLN A 5 -12.15 -24.39 -4.67
C GLN A 5 -10.85 -24.70 -5.44
N ALA A 6 -9.71 -24.56 -4.79
CA ALA A 6 -8.39 -24.88 -5.33
C ALA A 6 -7.89 -26.21 -4.72
N GLY A 7 -8.27 -27.33 -5.34
CA GLY A 7 -7.99 -28.67 -4.80
C GLY A 7 -8.66 -28.87 -3.44
N ALA A 8 -7.89 -29.13 -2.39
CA ALA A 8 -8.40 -29.27 -1.02
C ALA A 8 -8.68 -27.94 -0.31
N HIS A 9 -8.30 -26.80 -0.91
CA HIS A 9 -8.39 -25.49 -0.27
C HIS A 9 -9.59 -24.69 -0.80
N LYS A 10 -10.31 -24.05 0.12
CA LYS A 10 -11.25 -22.98 -0.21
C LYS A 10 -10.53 -21.65 -0.15
N LEU A 11 -10.82 -20.73 -1.06
CA LEU A 11 -10.30 -19.38 -1.09
C LEU A 11 -11.45 -18.40 -1.30
N LEU A 12 -11.34 -17.20 -0.72
CA LEU A 12 -12.13 -16.06 -1.13
C LEU A 12 -11.45 -15.45 -2.35
N TYR A 13 -12.22 -15.21 -3.40
CA TYR A 13 -11.76 -14.54 -4.60
C TYR A 13 -12.44 -13.19 -4.75
N LEU A 14 -11.61 -12.17 -4.92
CA LEU A 14 -11.99 -10.77 -5.09
C LEU A 14 -11.98 -10.40 -6.56
N GLU A 15 -13.11 -9.91 -7.03
CA GLU A 15 -13.31 -9.46 -8.41
C GLU A 15 -13.17 -7.94 -8.43
N LEU A 16 -11.93 -7.47 -8.52
CA LEU A 16 -11.63 -6.04 -8.50
C LEU A 16 -11.97 -5.40 -9.85
N GLU A 17 -12.70 -4.30 -9.79
CA GLU A 17 -13.14 -3.50 -10.92
C GLU A 17 -12.15 -2.33 -11.10
N GLU A 18 -11.56 -2.25 -12.29
CA GLU A 18 -10.54 -1.26 -12.62
C GLU A 18 -11.12 0.16 -12.61
N GLU A 19 -12.37 0.31 -13.04
CA GLU A 19 -13.11 1.57 -13.08
C GLU A 19 -13.26 2.18 -11.67
N VAL A 20 -13.64 1.36 -10.68
CA VAL A 20 -13.80 1.83 -9.29
C VAL A 20 -12.45 2.24 -8.69
N ILE A 21 -11.39 1.49 -8.99
CA ILE A 21 -10.03 1.84 -8.55
C ILE A 21 -9.57 3.14 -9.22
N GLN A 22 -9.85 3.33 -10.51
CA GLN A 22 -9.55 4.57 -11.23
C GLN A 22 -10.28 5.76 -10.62
N GLU A 23 -11.54 5.62 -10.21
CA GLU A 23 -12.28 6.67 -9.51
C GLU A 23 -11.61 7.06 -8.18
N ILE A 24 -11.16 6.07 -7.39
CA ILE A 24 -10.42 6.31 -6.14
C ILE A 24 -9.13 7.09 -6.41
N LEU A 25 -8.38 6.68 -7.42
CA LEU A 25 -7.13 7.35 -7.82
C LEU A 25 -7.38 8.80 -8.24
N ASN A 26 -8.42 9.04 -9.05
CA ASN A 26 -8.82 10.38 -9.50
C ASN A 26 -9.23 11.28 -8.32
N GLN A 27 -9.99 10.76 -7.35
CA GLN A 27 -10.40 11.51 -6.15
C GLN A 27 -9.20 11.97 -5.31
N LEU A 28 -8.10 11.22 -5.35
CA LEU A 28 -6.88 11.50 -4.58
C LEU A 28 -5.80 12.22 -5.41
N GLY A 29 -6.04 12.48 -6.70
CA GLY A 29 -5.06 13.08 -7.60
C GLY A 29 -3.81 12.20 -7.82
N VAL A 30 -3.98 10.89 -7.79
CA VAL A 30 -2.91 9.90 -7.99
C VAL A 30 -3.03 9.33 -9.40
N GLU A 31 -1.93 9.23 -10.12
CA GLU A 31 -1.85 8.48 -11.37
C GLU A 31 -1.34 7.08 -11.10
N ALA A 32 -1.83 6.09 -11.83
CA ALA A 32 -1.32 4.74 -11.73
C ALA A 32 -1.33 4.02 -13.08
N ARG A 33 -0.29 3.24 -13.34
CA ARG A 33 -0.39 2.17 -14.32
C ARG A 33 -0.97 0.93 -13.64
N MET A 34 -2.09 0.44 -14.15
CA MET A 34 -2.80 -0.71 -13.61
C MET A 34 -2.48 -1.98 -14.41
N SER A 35 -2.35 -3.11 -13.71
CA SER A 35 -2.32 -4.43 -14.33
C SER A 35 -3.12 -5.43 -13.50
N ASN A 36 -4.04 -6.13 -14.15
CA ASN A 36 -4.93 -7.10 -13.52
C ASN A 36 -4.53 -8.52 -13.92
N ASP A 37 -3.75 -9.18 -13.07
CA ASP A 37 -3.41 -10.59 -13.24
C ASP A 37 -4.45 -11.48 -12.56
N LEU A 38 -4.34 -12.79 -12.76
CA LEU A 38 -5.27 -13.76 -12.16
C LEU A 38 -5.34 -13.65 -10.63
N ARG A 39 -4.19 -13.48 -9.95
CA ARG A 39 -4.10 -13.51 -8.48
C ARG A 39 -3.81 -12.18 -7.82
N VAL A 40 -3.34 -11.20 -8.59
CA VAL A 40 -2.86 -9.93 -8.05
C VAL A 40 -3.32 -8.80 -8.97
N PHE A 41 -3.83 -7.75 -8.36
CA PHE A 41 -4.01 -6.47 -9.04
C PHE A 41 -2.85 -5.55 -8.65
N THR A 42 -2.12 -5.02 -9.63
CA THR A 42 -0.96 -4.15 -9.39
C THR A 42 -1.25 -2.73 -9.84
N LEU A 43 -0.84 -1.78 -9.00
CA LEU A 43 -0.87 -0.35 -9.23
C LEU A 43 0.56 0.19 -9.12
N ASP A 44 1.13 0.66 -10.22
CA ASP A 44 2.37 1.45 -10.18
C ASP A 44 1.98 2.92 -10.02
N LEU A 45 1.93 3.38 -8.77
CA LEU A 45 1.47 4.72 -8.42
C LEU A 45 2.55 5.76 -8.67
N GLN A 46 2.11 6.93 -9.12
CA GLN A 46 2.88 8.15 -9.17
C GLN A 46 1.97 9.33 -8.82
N VAL A 47 2.51 10.34 -8.13
CA VAL A 47 1.76 11.58 -7.83
C VAL A 47 2.40 12.73 -8.61
N PRO A 48 1.90 13.05 -9.82
CA PRO A 48 2.46 14.12 -10.64
C PRO A 48 2.42 15.46 -9.90
N GLY A 49 3.45 16.28 -10.09
CA GLY A 49 3.53 17.61 -9.49
C GLY A 49 3.82 17.65 -7.98
N ARG A 50 3.74 16.51 -7.27
CA ARG A 50 4.11 16.43 -5.86
C ARG A 50 5.63 16.51 -5.71
N GLN A 51 6.10 17.55 -5.01
CA GLN A 51 7.52 17.75 -4.68
C GLN A 51 7.95 17.01 -3.41
N ALA A 52 7.02 16.82 -2.47
CA ALA A 52 7.27 16.08 -1.24
C ALA A 52 7.19 14.55 -1.47
N PRO A 53 7.96 13.74 -0.73
CA PRO A 53 7.80 12.29 -0.76
C PRO A 53 6.38 11.86 -0.36
N LEU A 54 6.00 10.63 -0.73
CA LEU A 54 4.91 9.93 -0.06
C LEU A 54 5.29 9.72 1.40
N LEU A 55 4.32 9.87 2.31
CA LEU A 55 4.53 9.80 3.76
C LEU A 55 4.69 8.35 4.24
N LEU A 56 5.59 7.59 3.62
CA LEU A 56 6.01 6.27 4.06
C LEU A 56 7.26 6.43 4.93
N PHE A 57 7.13 6.32 6.26
CA PHE A 57 8.19 6.72 7.18
C PHE A 57 8.70 5.56 8.05
N ASP A 58 9.91 5.68 8.59
CA ASP A 58 10.46 4.69 9.51
C ASP A 58 9.78 4.80 10.88
N ALA A 59 9.10 3.75 11.32
CA ALA A 59 8.46 3.69 12.64
C ALA A 59 9.45 3.74 13.80
N ALA A 60 10.71 3.32 13.58
CA ALA A 60 11.73 3.27 14.61
C ALA A 60 12.46 4.60 14.81
N ASP A 61 12.32 5.56 13.89
CA ASP A 61 12.98 6.87 13.98
C ASP A 61 12.22 7.79 14.98
N PRO A 62 12.88 8.25 16.07
CA PRO A 62 12.27 9.18 17.03
C PRO A 62 11.81 10.50 16.40
N GLY A 63 12.36 10.91 15.25
CA GLY A 63 11.91 12.08 14.50
C GLY A 63 10.49 11.95 13.96
N ASN A 64 9.96 10.72 13.86
CA ASN A 64 8.65 10.42 13.28
C ASN A 64 7.55 10.21 14.33
N LEU A 65 7.79 10.45 15.63
CA LEU A 65 6.79 10.26 16.70
C LEU A 65 5.46 10.98 16.43
N GLY A 66 5.53 12.18 15.84
CA GLY A 66 4.35 12.94 15.45
C GLY A 66 3.51 12.27 14.36
N TRP A 67 4.12 11.55 13.42
CA TRP A 67 3.39 10.75 12.43
C TRP A 67 2.97 9.40 13.01
N PHE A 68 3.84 8.74 13.76
CA PHE A 68 3.59 7.45 14.38
C PHE A 68 2.33 7.46 15.27
N SER A 69 2.14 8.53 16.07
CA SER A 69 0.96 8.68 16.93
C SER A 69 -0.38 8.85 16.19
N ARG A 70 -0.35 9.14 14.88
CA ARG A 70 -1.54 9.42 14.05
C ARG A 70 -1.72 8.46 12.88
N CYS A 71 -0.71 7.63 12.59
CA CYS A 71 -0.75 6.71 11.45
C CYS A 71 -1.79 5.60 11.68
N GLN A 72 -2.51 5.26 10.61
CA GLN A 72 -3.54 4.22 10.63
C GLN A 72 -3.06 2.90 10.02
N PHE A 73 -1.97 2.96 9.26
CA PHE A 73 -1.43 1.83 8.51
C PHE A 73 0.01 1.59 8.88
N TYR A 74 0.32 0.31 9.03
CA TYR A 74 1.64 -0.21 9.32
C TYR A 74 2.03 -1.19 8.22
N VAL A 75 3.26 -1.11 7.76
CA VAL A 75 3.85 -2.00 6.78
C VAL A 75 4.91 -2.82 7.48
N ASP A 76 4.83 -4.15 7.40
CA ASP A 76 5.96 -4.98 7.78
C ASP A 76 7.08 -4.82 6.74
N GLY A 77 8.20 -4.22 7.15
CA GLY A 77 9.33 -3.94 6.27
C GLY A 77 9.95 -5.21 5.66
N LYS A 78 9.80 -6.38 6.31
CA LYS A 78 10.34 -7.66 5.81
C LYS A 78 9.48 -8.29 4.73
N THR A 79 8.16 -8.31 4.92
CA THR A 79 7.23 -8.95 3.97
C THR A 79 6.60 -7.98 2.98
N ALA A 80 6.76 -6.68 3.22
CA ALA A 80 6.12 -5.59 2.51
C ALA A 80 4.58 -5.57 2.62
N THR A 81 4.03 -6.30 3.59
CA THR A 81 2.59 -6.41 3.80
C THR A 81 2.08 -5.22 4.60
N VAL A 82 1.02 -4.58 4.12
CA VAL A 82 0.25 -3.62 4.90
C VAL A 82 -0.61 -4.43 5.88
N LEU A 83 -0.30 -4.31 7.18
CA LEU A 83 -0.84 -5.18 8.22
C LEU A 83 -2.37 -5.24 8.20
N GLN A 84 -2.90 -6.46 8.32
CA GLN A 84 -4.35 -6.75 8.35
C GLN A 84 -5.12 -6.36 7.07
N THR A 85 -4.42 -6.17 5.95
CA THR A 85 -5.06 -5.92 4.65
C THR A 85 -4.51 -6.90 3.61
N PRO A 86 -5.19 -7.08 2.46
CA PRO A 86 -4.65 -7.87 1.34
C PRO A 86 -3.65 -7.08 0.50
N ILE A 87 -3.15 -5.94 1.00
CA ILE A 87 -2.27 -5.02 0.29
C ILE A 87 -0.80 -5.32 0.63
N ARG A 88 0.04 -5.33 -0.40
CA ARG A 88 1.49 -5.29 -0.29
C ARG A 88 2.03 -4.09 -1.06
N ILE A 89 3.20 -3.61 -0.68
CA ILE A 89 3.83 -2.48 -1.36
C ILE A 89 5.26 -2.79 -1.79
N ALA A 90 5.82 -1.99 -2.68
CA ALA A 90 7.25 -1.98 -2.97
C ALA A 90 7.70 -0.60 -3.42
N ASN A 91 8.93 -0.23 -3.11
CA ASN A 91 9.52 0.99 -3.67
C ASN A 91 9.65 0.83 -5.18
N VAL A 92 9.15 1.81 -5.93
CA VAL A 92 9.55 2.01 -7.32
C VAL A 92 10.96 2.59 -7.29
N ARG A 93 11.85 2.09 -8.15
CA ARG A 93 13.26 2.49 -8.18
C ARG A 93 13.64 3.07 -9.52
N ASP A 94 14.55 4.04 -9.51
CA ASP A 94 15.17 4.57 -10.72
C ASP A 94 16.18 3.58 -11.32
N GLY A 95 16.78 3.92 -12.47
CA GLY A 95 17.80 3.09 -13.12
C GLY A 95 19.09 2.89 -12.31
N ARG A 96 19.30 3.68 -11.24
CA ARG A 96 20.42 3.55 -10.29
C ARG A 96 20.05 2.73 -9.06
N GLY A 97 18.79 2.28 -8.96
CA GLY A 97 18.28 1.52 -7.85
C GLY A 97 17.81 2.37 -6.66
N HIS A 98 17.76 3.69 -6.76
CA HIS A 98 17.25 4.54 -5.68
C HIS A 98 15.72 4.56 -5.68
N PRO A 99 15.06 4.49 -4.51
CA PRO A 99 13.62 4.69 -4.41
C PRO A 99 13.19 6.04 -5.00
N ILE A 100 12.12 6.03 -5.81
CA ILE A 100 11.50 7.26 -6.32
C ILE A 100 10.56 7.80 -5.21
N PRO A 101 10.78 9.01 -4.68
CA PRO A 101 10.09 9.50 -3.47
C PRO A 101 8.57 9.63 -3.59
N ASN A 102 8.08 9.92 -4.80
CA ASN A 102 6.66 10.15 -5.10
C ASN A 102 6.01 9.00 -5.86
N ALA A 103 6.63 7.80 -5.85
CA ALA A 103 6.12 6.62 -6.52
C ALA A 103 6.16 5.39 -5.61
N LEU A 104 5.15 4.53 -5.74
CA LEU A 104 5.03 3.30 -4.95
C LEU A 104 4.27 2.25 -5.75
N ARG A 105 4.78 1.02 -5.76
CA ARG A 105 4.00 -0.12 -6.26
C ARG A 105 3.09 -0.60 -5.16
N VAL A 106 1.80 -0.74 -5.47
CA VAL A 106 0.79 -1.34 -4.60
C VAL A 106 0.26 -2.59 -5.28
N GLN A 107 0.19 -3.69 -4.52
CA GLN A 107 -0.32 -4.96 -4.99
C GLN A 107 -1.44 -5.43 -4.09
N ILE A 108 -2.54 -5.87 -4.69
CA ILE A 108 -3.71 -6.37 -3.97
C ILE A 108 -3.88 -7.85 -4.31
N ALA A 109 -3.79 -8.70 -3.28
CA ALA A 109 -4.08 -10.12 -3.44
C ALA A 109 -5.57 -10.34 -3.70
N LYS A 110 -5.90 -11.05 -4.79
CA LYS A 110 -7.27 -11.39 -5.18
C LYS A 110 -7.74 -12.70 -4.54
N GLU A 111 -6.81 -13.58 -4.18
CA GLU A 111 -7.08 -14.84 -3.51
C GLU A 111 -6.72 -14.73 -2.02
N LEU A 112 -7.69 -14.93 -1.14
CA LEU A 112 -7.52 -14.83 0.30
C LEU A 112 -7.96 -16.11 1.02
N PRO A 113 -7.37 -16.42 2.20
CA PRO A 113 -7.88 -17.49 3.04
C PRO A 113 -9.35 -17.26 3.44
N PRO A 114 -10.18 -18.30 3.57
CA PRO A 114 -11.58 -18.16 4.03
C PRO A 114 -11.72 -17.53 5.42
N SER A 115 -10.68 -17.67 6.25
CA SER A 115 -10.57 -17.08 7.58
C SER A 115 -10.06 -15.63 7.57
N PHE A 116 -9.69 -15.07 6.42
CA PHE A 116 -9.18 -13.71 6.32
C PHE A 116 -10.25 -12.71 6.78
N ARG A 117 -9.87 -11.78 7.65
CA ARG A 117 -10.74 -10.73 8.16
C ARG A 117 -9.98 -9.41 8.17
N LEU A 118 -10.70 -8.35 7.87
CA LEU A 118 -10.24 -6.99 8.07
C LEU A 118 -10.24 -6.63 9.57
N PRO A 119 -9.60 -5.51 9.97
CA PRO A 119 -9.64 -5.03 11.35
C PRO A 119 -11.08 -4.99 11.89
N GLY A 120 -11.23 -5.31 13.18
CA GLY A 120 -12.55 -5.46 13.81
C GLY A 120 -13.28 -6.77 13.49
N LYS A 121 -12.58 -7.77 12.94
CA LYS A 121 -13.14 -9.07 12.50
C LYS A 121 -14.17 -8.93 11.37
N ASN A 122 -14.12 -7.83 10.62
CA ASN A 122 -15.03 -7.58 9.52
C ASN A 122 -14.79 -8.57 8.36
N PRO A 123 -15.84 -9.09 7.72
CA PRO A 123 -15.68 -9.87 6.49
C PRO A 123 -15.07 -8.99 5.40
N VAL A 124 -14.20 -9.58 4.59
CA VAL A 124 -13.64 -8.91 3.42
C VAL A 124 -14.58 -9.11 2.22
N ASN A 125 -14.83 -8.03 1.49
CA ASN A 125 -15.47 -8.01 0.17
C ASN A 125 -14.89 -6.84 -0.63
N GLU A 126 -15.27 -6.70 -1.90
CA GLU A 126 -14.76 -5.65 -2.80
C GLU A 126 -14.98 -4.25 -2.23
N GLN A 127 -16.19 -3.93 -1.77
CA GLN A 127 -16.52 -2.61 -1.23
C GLN A 127 -15.65 -2.22 -0.02
N SER A 128 -15.48 -3.16 0.93
CA SER A 128 -14.64 -2.95 2.11
C SER A 128 -13.17 -2.75 1.72
N LEU A 129 -12.70 -3.48 0.70
CA LEU A 129 -11.34 -3.36 0.20
C LEU A 129 -11.12 -2.02 -0.52
N TYR A 130 -12.08 -1.55 -1.31
CA TYR A 130 -12.02 -0.22 -1.94
C TYR A 130 -11.90 0.89 -0.89
N GLY A 131 -12.66 0.79 0.21
CA GLY A 131 -12.51 1.70 1.35
C GLY A 131 -11.13 1.63 2.00
N VAL A 132 -10.57 0.43 2.16
CA VAL A 132 -9.20 0.25 2.68
C VAL A 132 -8.16 0.85 1.74
N LEU A 133 -8.30 0.64 0.42
CA LEU A 133 -7.40 1.21 -0.59
C LEU A 133 -7.45 2.74 -0.55
N PHE A 134 -8.65 3.33 -0.58
CA PHE A 134 -8.81 4.78 -0.48
C PHE A 134 -8.12 5.34 0.78
N ASN A 135 -8.39 4.75 1.94
CA ASN A 135 -7.80 5.20 3.21
C ASN A 135 -6.28 5.03 3.24
N PHE A 136 -5.76 3.94 2.66
CA PHE A 136 -4.32 3.68 2.57
C PHE A 136 -3.62 4.71 1.70
N LEU A 137 -4.16 4.99 0.51
CA LEU A 137 -3.63 6.00 -0.40
C LEU A 137 -3.72 7.40 0.21
N ASN A 138 -4.86 7.73 0.82
CA ASN A 138 -5.03 8.99 1.55
C ASN A 138 -4.00 9.14 2.68
N ALA A 139 -3.70 8.05 3.40
CA ALA A 139 -2.68 8.05 4.44
C ALA A 139 -1.28 8.32 3.88
N LEU A 140 -0.90 7.70 2.75
CA LEU A 140 0.36 7.97 2.05
C LEU A 140 0.51 9.44 1.65
N LEU A 141 -0.60 10.13 1.35
CA LEU A 141 -0.58 11.53 0.92
C LEU A 141 -0.55 12.51 2.10
N ASN A 142 -1.28 12.20 3.18
CA ASN A 142 -1.71 13.22 4.15
C ASN A 142 -1.37 12.96 5.63
N SER A 143 -1.30 11.70 6.09
CA SER A 143 -1.17 11.41 7.53
C SER A 143 0.03 10.53 7.90
N GLY A 144 0.49 9.70 6.97
CA GLY A 144 1.63 8.82 7.14
C GLY A 144 1.28 7.34 7.27
N VAL A 145 2.18 6.52 6.73
CA VAL A 145 2.20 5.05 6.80
C VAL A 145 3.54 4.62 7.39
N ALA A 146 3.49 3.84 8.46
CA ALA A 146 4.67 3.46 9.23
C ALA A 146 5.30 2.17 8.70
N VAL A 147 6.58 2.18 8.33
CA VAL A 147 7.36 0.98 8.01
C VAL A 147 7.95 0.44 9.30
N CYS A 148 7.58 -0.81 9.63
CA CYS A 148 8.00 -1.50 10.83
C CYS A 148 9.15 -2.47 10.51
N GLY A 149 10.33 -2.16 11.01
CA GLY A 149 11.53 -2.99 10.84
C GLY A 149 12.22 -2.80 9.49
N ALA A 150 13.50 -3.17 9.43
CA ALA A 150 14.28 -3.10 8.20
C ALA A 150 13.98 -4.28 7.27
N GLY A 151 13.90 -4.02 5.95
CA GLY A 151 13.74 -5.07 4.96
C GLY A 151 13.60 -4.58 3.52
N LEU A 152 12.66 -5.20 2.81
CA LEU A 152 12.38 -5.01 1.38
C LEU A 152 11.87 -3.60 1.06
N VAL A 153 11.11 -3.01 1.98
CA VAL A 153 10.56 -1.66 1.82
C VAL A 153 11.44 -0.66 2.54
N LYS A 154 11.81 0.40 1.82
CA LYS A 154 12.51 1.57 2.34
C LYS A 154 11.50 2.69 2.61
N PRO A 155 11.62 3.39 3.75
CA PRO A 155 10.94 4.66 3.96
C PRO A 155 11.24 5.64 2.81
N LEU A 156 10.25 6.47 2.47
CA LEU A 156 10.34 7.56 1.50
C LEU A 156 10.33 8.94 2.19
N ALA A 157 9.80 9.04 3.41
CA ALA A 157 9.72 10.27 4.20
C ALA A 157 10.34 10.08 5.60
N GLY A 158 10.73 11.19 6.24
CA GLY A 158 11.48 11.21 7.51
C GLY A 158 12.86 11.83 7.31
N ARG A 159 13.77 11.72 8.28
CA ARG A 159 15.15 12.25 8.16
C ARG A 159 16.04 11.48 7.16
N GLY A 160 15.51 11.21 5.96
CA GLY A 160 16.23 10.94 4.72
C GLY A 160 16.26 12.15 3.77
N ASP A 161 15.54 13.24 4.05
CA ASP A 161 15.55 14.45 3.21
C ASP A 161 16.78 15.36 3.43
N ALA A 162 17.75 14.95 4.28
CA ALA A 162 18.89 15.77 4.68
C ALA A 162 20.28 15.27 4.21
N GLU A 163 20.38 14.14 3.51
CA GLU A 163 21.68 13.62 3.01
C GLU A 163 21.69 13.40 1.49
N SER A 164 21.55 14.51 0.76
CA SER A 164 22.06 14.63 -0.62
C SER A 164 22.78 15.96 -0.86
N ARG A 165 23.32 16.56 0.21
CA ARG A 165 24.29 17.66 0.15
C ARG A 165 25.44 17.36 1.11
N GLY A 166 26.39 16.57 0.61
CA GLY A 166 27.72 16.38 1.17
C GLY A 166 28.67 16.15 0.01
#